data_AF-A0A0C1JBH0-F1
#
_entry.id   AF-A0A0C1JBH0-F1
#
_cell.length_a   1.000
_cell.length_b   1.000
_cell.length_c   1.000
_cell.angle_alpha   90.00
_cell.angle_beta   90.00
_cell.angle_gamma   90.00
#
_symmetry.space_group_name_H-M   'P 1'
#
loop_
_entity.id
_entity.type
_entity.pdbx_description
1 polymer ?
#
loop_
_entity_poly.entity_id
_entity_poly.type
_entity_poly.pdbx_seq_one_letter_code
_entity_poly.pdbx_strand_id
1 'polypeptide(L)'
;MKRLAVLPCLALAACQTTTDPAEGGFFAGVSGITTGAYDARVEAAEGDVAAAQARNDALASQLRASESELAQLKLTILQQRDVIGPADPATADRIDRVLNSSPQGATPEARLEALQRSISEARALSADLAKLSG
;
A
#
# COMPACT_ATOMS: atom_id res chain seq x y z
N MET A 1 -13.59 83.51 -3.89
CA MET A 1 -13.24 83.24 -2.47
C MET A 1 -13.09 81.73 -2.28
N LYS A 2 -11.98 81.27 -1.67
CA LYS A 2 -11.77 79.95 -1.00
C LYS A 2 -11.77 78.72 -1.94
N ARG A 3 -10.85 77.73 -1.92
CA ARG A 3 -9.68 77.35 -1.11
C ARG A 3 -8.85 76.32 -1.90
N LEU A 4 -7.55 76.27 -1.61
CA LEU A 4 -6.54 75.30 -2.03
C LEU A 4 -6.62 74.00 -1.16
N ALA A 5 -6.42 72.80 -1.74
CA ALA A 5 -6.01 71.54 -1.07
C ALA A 5 -5.72 70.46 -2.16
N VAL A 6 -4.46 70.13 -2.52
CA VAL A 6 -3.54 69.10 -1.97
C VAL A 6 -4.02 67.62 -2.12
N LEU A 7 -3.50 66.92 -3.16
CA LEU A 7 -2.73 65.63 -3.19
C LEU A 7 -3.24 64.37 -2.41
N PRO A 8 -2.70 63.13 -2.63
CA PRO A 8 -2.76 62.15 -3.76
C PRO A 8 -3.21 60.70 -3.33
N CYS A 9 -3.22 59.75 -4.28
CA CYS A 9 -2.91 58.30 -4.16
C CYS A 9 -3.72 57.35 -3.23
N LEU A 10 -3.75 56.05 -3.65
CA LEU A 10 -4.34 54.84 -3.02
C LEU A 10 -5.84 54.64 -3.36
N ALA A 11 -6.32 53.56 -3.99
CA ALA A 11 -5.90 52.16 -3.92
C ALA A 11 -6.35 51.37 -5.18
N LEU A 12 -5.40 51.10 -6.07
CA LEU A 12 -5.50 50.11 -7.16
C LEU A 12 -4.60 48.91 -6.83
N ALA A 13 -4.82 48.29 -5.67
CA ALA A 13 -4.02 47.14 -5.22
C ALA A 13 -4.93 46.08 -4.59
N ALA A 14 -5.51 45.20 -5.43
CA ALA A 14 -6.00 43.89 -4.98
C ALA A 14 -6.29 42.86 -6.10
N CYS A 15 -5.79 43.04 -7.33
CA CYS A 15 -5.89 42.01 -8.37
C CYS A 15 -4.52 41.78 -9.01
N GLN A 16 -3.68 40.97 -8.38
CA GLN A 16 -2.60 40.24 -9.04
C GLN A 16 -2.19 39.05 -8.16
N THR A 17 -3.03 38.02 -8.18
CA THR A 17 -2.59 36.65 -7.93
C THR A 17 -1.99 36.14 -9.25
N THR A 18 -0.75 36.56 -9.52
CA THR A 18 0.05 36.00 -10.62
C THR A 18 0.68 34.70 -10.12
N THR A 19 0.43 33.62 -10.87
CA THR A 19 0.97 32.27 -10.62
C THR A 19 2.07 31.95 -11.63
N ASP A 20 2.73 32.99 -12.16
CA ASP A 20 3.84 32.86 -13.10
C ASP A 20 5.17 32.72 -12.34
N PRO A 21 5.85 31.56 -12.41
CA PRO A 21 7.15 31.36 -11.79
C PRO A 21 8.24 32.30 -12.31
N ALA A 22 8.05 32.93 -13.47
CA ALA A 22 8.99 33.91 -14.03
C ALA A 22 8.88 35.30 -13.37
N GLU A 23 7.75 35.64 -12.74
CA GLU A 23 7.57 36.86 -11.94
C GLU A 23 8.00 36.68 -10.48
N GLY A 24 8.30 35.46 -10.06
CA GLY A 24 9.05 35.14 -8.85
C GLY A 24 10.51 35.59 -8.99
N GLY A 25 10.75 36.90 -9.02
CA GLY A 25 12.07 37.48 -9.21
C GLY A 25 13.10 36.92 -8.22
N PHE A 26 14.39 37.03 -8.58
CA PHE A 26 15.57 36.58 -7.83
C PHE A 26 15.46 36.62 -6.29
N PHE A 27 14.79 37.63 -5.73
CA PHE A 27 14.54 37.76 -4.28
C PHE A 27 13.63 36.69 -3.67
N ALA A 28 12.63 36.18 -4.38
CA ALA A 28 11.80 35.06 -3.92
C ALA A 28 12.63 33.76 -3.86
N GLY A 29 13.45 33.52 -4.89
CA GLY A 29 14.40 32.40 -4.93
C GLY A 29 15.48 32.48 -3.85
N VAL A 30 16.04 33.66 -3.58
CA VAL A 30 17.02 33.86 -2.50
C VAL A 30 16.36 33.77 -1.12
N SER A 31 15.12 34.25 -0.95
CA SER A 31 14.38 34.09 0.33
C SER A 31 14.09 32.62 0.65
N GLY A 32 13.82 31.78 -0.36
CA GLY A 32 13.66 30.33 -0.18
C GLY A 32 14.95 29.61 0.18
N ILE A 33 16.10 30.13 -0.26
CA ILE A 33 17.43 29.64 0.11
C ILE A 33 17.83 30.08 1.53
N THR A 34 17.47 31.29 1.95
CA THR A 34 17.82 31.82 3.30
C THR A 34 16.86 31.39 4.41
N THR A 35 15.66 30.90 4.09
CA THR A 35 14.64 30.49 5.08
C THR A 35 14.62 28.99 5.39
N GLY A 36 15.51 28.19 4.79
CA GLY A 36 15.54 26.73 5.00
C GLY A 36 14.37 25.97 4.34
N ALA A 37 13.58 26.63 3.49
CA ALA A 37 12.43 26.02 2.82
C ALA A 37 12.83 24.89 1.84
N TYR A 38 14.04 24.97 1.27
CA TYR A 38 14.59 23.87 0.48
C TYR A 38 14.90 22.66 1.37
N ASP A 39 15.61 22.86 2.48
CA ASP A 39 15.97 21.78 3.41
C ASP A 39 14.72 21.11 3.98
N ALA A 40 13.68 21.89 4.33
CA ALA A 40 12.40 21.34 4.80
C ALA A 40 11.70 20.46 3.74
N ARG A 41 11.82 20.80 2.46
CA ARG A 41 11.28 19.96 1.37
C ARG A 41 12.09 18.69 1.16
N VAL A 42 13.41 18.77 1.29
CA VAL A 42 14.29 17.60 1.22
C VAL A 42 13.98 16.66 2.37
N GLU A 43 13.91 17.18 3.60
CA GLU A 43 13.55 16.40 4.80
C GLU A 43 12.17 15.74 4.66
N ALA A 44 11.17 16.47 4.14
CA ALA A 44 9.85 15.89 3.87
C ALA A 44 9.91 14.75 2.85
N ALA A 45 10.62 14.95 1.73
CA ALA A 45 10.76 13.92 0.71
C ALA A 45 11.54 12.69 1.20
N GLU A 46 12.62 12.89 1.98
CA GLU A 46 13.37 11.81 2.62
C GLU A 46 12.49 11.03 3.60
N GLY A 47 11.66 11.73 4.39
CA GLY A 47 10.68 11.13 5.28
C GLY A 47 9.65 10.27 4.54
N ASP A 48 9.12 10.77 3.41
CA ASP A 48 8.16 10.04 2.59
C ASP A 48 8.78 8.77 1.98
N VAL A 49 10.02 8.86 1.49
CA VAL A 49 10.76 7.69 0.95
C VAL A 49 11.00 6.66 2.04
N ALA A 50 11.45 7.06 3.22
CA ALA A 50 11.67 6.16 4.34
C ALA A 50 10.37 5.47 4.78
N ALA A 51 9.26 6.20 4.84
CA ALA A 51 7.96 5.65 5.16
C ALA A 51 7.47 4.64 4.10
N ALA A 52 7.68 4.93 2.81
CA ALA A 52 7.34 4.03 1.72
C ALA A 52 8.19 2.74 1.75
N GLN A 53 9.48 2.85 2.01
CA GLN A 53 10.39 1.70 2.16
C GLN A 53 9.95 0.81 3.32
N ALA A 54 9.68 1.39 4.49
CA ALA A 54 9.22 0.64 5.66
C ALA A 54 7.91 -0.13 5.39
N ARG A 55 6.97 0.48 4.66
CA ARG A 55 5.71 -0.19 4.25
C ARG A 55 5.98 -1.36 3.30
N ASN A 56 6.86 -1.17 2.31
CA ASN A 56 7.23 -2.22 1.36
C ASN A 56 7.91 -3.41 2.05
N ASP A 57 8.81 -3.15 3.00
CA ASP A 57 9.48 -4.20 3.78
C ASP A 57 8.48 -4.98 4.66
N ALA A 58 7.55 -4.27 5.28
CA ALA A 58 6.48 -4.89 6.07
C ALA A 58 5.57 -5.77 5.20
N LEU A 59 5.19 -5.31 4.00
CA LEU A 59 4.40 -6.09 3.05
C LEU A 59 5.16 -7.32 2.54
N ALA A 60 6.44 -7.17 2.19
CA ALA A 60 7.29 -8.28 1.76
C ALA A 60 7.47 -9.34 2.86
N SER A 61 7.54 -8.93 4.13
CA SER A 61 7.57 -9.86 5.26
C SER A 61 6.25 -10.61 5.42
N GLN A 62 5.12 -9.91 5.35
CA GLN A 62 3.78 -10.52 5.43
C GLN A 62 3.51 -11.51 4.29
N LEU A 63 3.96 -11.20 3.07
CA LEU A 63 3.87 -12.10 1.92
C LEU A 63 4.65 -13.39 2.19
N ARG A 64 5.91 -13.30 2.60
CA ARG A 64 6.75 -14.48 2.91
C ARG A 64 6.16 -15.33 4.03
N ALA A 65 5.63 -14.71 5.07
CA ALA A 65 4.97 -15.41 6.17
C ALA A 65 3.73 -16.17 5.67
N SER A 66 2.89 -15.51 4.87
CA SER A 66 1.66 -16.11 4.32
C SER A 66 1.96 -17.25 3.33
N GLU A 67 2.99 -17.10 2.50
CA GLU A 67 3.43 -18.18 1.59
C GLU A 67 3.92 -19.41 2.34
N SER A 68 4.74 -19.20 3.39
CA SER A 68 5.19 -20.29 4.26
C SER A 68 4.02 -21.00 4.95
N GLU A 69 3.05 -20.22 5.45
CA GLU A 69 1.86 -20.79 6.09
C GLU A 69 1.02 -21.62 5.12
N LEU A 70 0.77 -21.10 3.91
CA LEU A 70 0.01 -21.83 2.89
C LEU A 70 0.72 -23.13 2.50
N ALA A 71 2.05 -23.11 2.36
CA ALA A 71 2.83 -24.31 2.06
C ALA A 71 2.70 -25.37 3.18
N GLN A 72 2.75 -24.94 4.44
CA GLN A 72 2.56 -25.84 5.59
C GLN A 72 1.15 -26.45 5.59
N LEU A 73 0.11 -25.64 5.36
CA LEU A 73 -1.27 -26.12 5.28
C LEU A 73 -1.47 -27.14 4.14
N LYS A 74 -0.88 -26.89 2.97
CA LYS A 74 -0.93 -27.85 1.86
C LYS A 74 -0.28 -29.20 2.22
N LEU A 75 0.84 -29.17 2.94
CA LEU A 75 1.47 -30.39 3.44
C LEU A 75 0.57 -31.14 4.43
N THR A 76 -0.07 -30.42 5.36
CA THR A 76 -1.04 -31.02 6.29
C THR A 76 -2.22 -31.64 5.56
N ILE A 77 -2.77 -30.96 4.56
CA ILE A 77 -3.88 -31.49 3.74
C ILE A 77 -3.46 -32.77 2.99
N LEU A 78 -2.24 -32.80 2.43
CA LEU A 78 -1.70 -34.01 1.80
C LEU A 78 -1.63 -35.18 2.77
N GLN A 79 -1.10 -34.95 3.98
CA GLN A 79 -1.02 -35.97 5.02
C GLN A 79 -2.41 -36.46 5.44
N GLN A 80 -3.35 -35.54 5.64
CA GLN A 80 -4.73 -35.88 6.00
C GLN A 80 -5.43 -36.68 4.91
N ARG A 81 -5.27 -36.30 3.64
CA ARG A 81 -5.78 -37.04 2.48
C ARG A 81 -5.28 -38.49 2.49
N ASP A 82 -3.99 -38.69 2.73
CA ASP A 82 -3.39 -40.02 2.73
C ASP A 82 -3.92 -40.89 3.89
N VAL A 83 -4.31 -40.29 5.01
CA VAL A 83 -4.94 -40.98 6.16
C VAL A 83 -6.39 -41.37 5.87
N ILE A 84 -7.20 -40.46 5.31
CA ILE A 84 -8.63 -40.74 5.04
C ILE A 84 -8.82 -41.70 3.86
N GLY A 85 -7.84 -41.81 2.96
CA GLY A 85 -7.95 -42.63 1.76
C GLY A 85 -8.89 -42.03 0.71
N PRO A 86 -9.62 -42.86 -0.06
CA PRO A 86 -10.50 -42.37 -1.12
C PRO A 86 -11.63 -41.49 -0.56
N ALA A 87 -11.59 -40.20 -0.87
CA ALA A 87 -12.65 -39.27 -0.54
C ALA A 87 -13.78 -39.32 -1.58
N ASP A 88 -14.95 -38.77 -1.24
CA ASP A 88 -15.99 -38.53 -2.23
C ASP A 88 -15.52 -37.54 -3.31
N PRO A 89 -16.12 -37.54 -4.51
CA PRO A 89 -15.66 -36.70 -5.62
C PRO A 89 -15.60 -35.21 -5.30
N ALA A 90 -16.55 -34.70 -4.51
CA ALA A 90 -16.59 -33.27 -4.19
C ALA A 90 -15.46 -32.87 -3.23
N THR A 91 -15.12 -33.73 -2.27
CA THR A 91 -13.98 -33.53 -1.38
C THR A 91 -12.65 -33.66 -2.13
N ALA A 92 -12.53 -34.63 -3.04
CA ALA A 92 -11.35 -34.79 -3.90
C ALA A 92 -11.09 -33.54 -4.76
N ASP A 93 -12.13 -33.00 -5.41
CA ASP A 93 -12.02 -31.77 -6.21
C ASP A 93 -11.57 -30.56 -5.38
N ARG A 94 -12.05 -30.45 -4.13
CA ARG A 94 -11.64 -29.39 -3.20
C ARG A 94 -10.17 -29.54 -2.81
N ILE A 95 -9.73 -30.75 -2.50
CA ILE A 95 -8.31 -31.04 -2.19
C ILE A 95 -7.44 -30.65 -3.36
N ASP A 96 -7.76 -31.10 -4.57
CA ASP A 96 -6.95 -30.82 -5.75
C ASP A 96 -6.91 -29.33 -6.07
N ARG A 97 -8.02 -28.60 -5.89
CA ARG A 97 -8.04 -27.15 -6.04
C ARG A 97 -7.09 -26.46 -5.05
N VAL A 98 -7.16 -26.79 -3.77
CA VAL A 98 -6.32 -26.15 -2.74
C VAL A 98 -4.85 -26.49 -2.99
N LEU A 99 -4.53 -27.74 -3.29
CA LEU A 99 -3.14 -28.17 -3.53
C LEU A 99 -2.54 -27.51 -4.77
N ASN A 100 -3.30 -27.41 -5.86
CA ASN A 100 -2.85 -26.81 -7.11
C ASN A 100 -3.04 -25.28 -7.17
N SER A 101 -3.64 -24.67 -6.14
CA SER A 101 -3.80 -23.21 -6.09
C SER A 101 -2.45 -22.49 -6.14
N SER A 102 -2.34 -21.45 -6.97
CA SER A 102 -1.19 -20.56 -7.02
C SER A 102 -1.69 -19.12 -6.91
N PRO A 103 -1.75 -18.56 -5.68
CA PRO A 103 -2.31 -17.23 -5.45
C PRO A 103 -1.42 -16.17 -6.10
N GLN A 104 -2.02 -15.34 -6.97
CA GLN A 104 -1.33 -14.30 -7.73
C GLN A 104 -2.04 -12.96 -7.59
N GLY A 105 -1.31 -11.88 -7.83
CA GLY A 105 -1.84 -10.52 -7.82
C GLY A 105 -0.90 -9.57 -8.56
N ALA A 106 -1.47 -8.54 -9.18
CA ALA A 106 -0.69 -7.53 -9.92
C ALA A 106 0.11 -6.59 -8.99
N THR A 107 -0.32 -6.44 -7.73
CA THR A 107 0.37 -5.67 -6.69
C THR A 107 0.66 -6.55 -5.47
N PRO A 108 1.62 -6.16 -4.60
CA PRO A 108 1.90 -6.87 -3.35
C PRO A 108 0.65 -7.06 -2.47
N GLU A 109 -0.21 -6.05 -2.39
CA GLU A 109 -1.44 -6.08 -1.60
C GLU A 109 -2.45 -7.07 -2.18
N ALA A 110 -2.66 -7.02 -3.50
CA ALA A 110 -3.55 -7.97 -4.18
C ALA A 110 -3.06 -9.41 -4.03
N ARG A 111 -1.73 -9.63 -4.07
CA ARG A 111 -1.13 -10.94 -3.83
C ARG A 111 -1.31 -11.38 -2.37
N LEU A 112 -1.16 -10.47 -1.41
CA LEU A 112 -1.37 -10.76 0.01
C LEU A 112 -2.82 -11.16 0.28
N GLU A 113 -3.79 -10.43 -0.27
CA GLU A 113 -5.21 -10.79 -0.14
C GLU A 113 -5.52 -12.14 -0.78
N ALA A 114 -4.95 -12.44 -1.95
CA ALA A 114 -5.11 -13.73 -2.61
C ALA A 114 -4.55 -14.87 -1.73
N LEU A 115 -3.37 -14.68 -1.14
CA LEU A 115 -2.77 -15.63 -0.19
C LEU A 115 -3.66 -15.84 1.03
N GLN A 116 -4.15 -14.76 1.64
CA GLN A 116 -5.04 -14.84 2.82
C GLN A 116 -6.33 -15.60 2.53
N ARG A 117 -6.93 -15.41 1.35
CA ARG A 117 -8.10 -16.17 0.89
C ARG A 117 -7.78 -17.65 0.70
N SER A 118 -6.65 -17.98 0.08
CA SER A 118 -6.24 -19.38 -0.08
C SER A 118 -5.90 -20.05 1.25
N ILE A 119 -5.32 -19.32 2.20
CA ILE A 119 -5.06 -19.81 3.56
C ILE A 119 -6.37 -20.10 4.28
N SER A 120 -7.37 -19.21 4.20
CA SER A 120 -8.66 -19.44 4.86
C SER A 120 -9.40 -20.65 4.28
N GLU A 121 -9.37 -20.83 2.95
CA GLU A 121 -9.92 -22.01 2.27
C GLU A 121 -9.17 -23.29 2.69
N ALA A 122 -7.84 -23.26 2.72
CA ALA A 122 -7.01 -24.40 3.11
C ALA A 122 -7.26 -24.80 4.59
N ARG A 123 -7.35 -23.83 5.50
CA ARG A 123 -7.68 -24.08 6.90
C ARG A 123 -9.07 -24.71 7.05
N ALA A 124 -10.07 -24.18 6.34
CA ALA A 124 -11.42 -24.74 6.36
C ALA A 124 -11.44 -26.19 5.85
N LEU A 125 -10.76 -26.46 4.73
CA LEU A 125 -10.63 -27.81 4.20
C LEU A 125 -9.92 -28.74 5.19
N SER A 126 -8.78 -28.32 5.77
CA SER A 126 -8.06 -29.13 6.75
C SER A 126 -8.90 -29.48 7.98
N ALA A 127 -9.75 -28.54 8.44
CA ALA A 127 -10.68 -28.80 9.53
C ALA A 127 -11.79 -29.78 9.14
N ASP A 128 -12.28 -29.74 7.90
CA ASP A 128 -13.25 -30.71 7.39
C ASP A 128 -12.62 -32.11 7.28
N LEU A 129 -11.41 -32.22 6.73
CA LEU A 129 -10.69 -33.49 6.61
C LEU A 129 -10.39 -34.11 7.97
N ALA A 130 -10.03 -33.30 8.97
CA ALA A 130 -9.79 -33.77 10.33
C ALA A 130 -11.04 -34.45 10.94
N LYS A 131 -12.25 -33.97 10.63
CA LYS A 131 -13.51 -34.58 11.08
C LYS A 131 -13.81 -35.90 10.37
N LEU A 132 -13.27 -36.12 9.17
CA LEU A 132 -13.45 -37.36 8.42
C LEU A 132 -12.46 -38.44 8.84
N SER A 133 -11.30 -38.04 9.40
CA SER A 133 -10.25 -38.95 9.87
C SER A 133 -10.42 -39.43 11.32
N GLY A 134 -11.32 -38.81 12.09
CA GLY A 134 -11.57 -39.12 13.51
C GLY A 134 -12.90 -39.81 13.73
#